data_AF-A0A919HNT7-F1
#
_entry.id   AF-A0A919HNT7-F1
#
_cell.length_a   1.000
_cell.length_b   1.000
_cell.length_c   1.000
_cell.angle_alpha   90.00
_cell.angle_beta   90.00
_cell.angle_gamma   90.00
#
_symmetry.space_group_name_H-M   'P 1'
#
loop_
_entity.id
_entity.type
_entity.pdbx_description
1 polymer ?
#
loop_
_entity_poly.entity_id
_entity_poly.type
_entity_poly.pdbx_seq_one_letter_code
_entity_poly.pdbx_strand_id
1 'polypeptide(L)'
;MGILGTSLSAIDAAVAVVARHGVFHTEDDKTTHFSLHPGSEALEITLMSRHGVLPEADFYCPIPWEPLEIATPAALEAAIAEGSDALLDRIFELIVKELEYAAPDWSEAIGLRQLTPDSIADARFADRLTHDPFQWAQRNLQEVERNKREHHTVPSALCHSAPA
;
A
#
# COMPACT_ATOMS: atom_id res chain seq x y z
N MET A 1 1.77 -9.19 24.35
CA MET A 1 2.50 -7.93 24.09
C MET A 1 1.73 -7.16 23.02
N GLY A 2 1.55 -5.85 23.19
CA GLY A 2 0.96 -5.00 22.14
C GLY A 2 2.04 -4.15 21.47
N ILE A 3 2.02 -4.08 20.13
CA ILE A 3 2.86 -3.19 19.32
C ILE A 3 1.95 -2.18 18.64
N LEU A 4 2.22 -0.88 18.82
CA LEU A 4 1.44 0.17 18.20
C LEU A 4 1.93 0.41 16.76
N GLY A 5 1.05 0.18 15.80
CA GLY A 5 1.29 0.30 14.37
C GLY A 5 1.47 -1.04 13.66
N THR A 6 1.35 -0.98 12.34
CA THR A 6 1.56 -2.10 11.40
C THR A 6 2.65 -1.77 10.38
N SER A 7 3.49 -0.76 10.62
CA SER A 7 4.58 -0.39 9.72
C SER A 7 5.66 -1.49 9.61
N LEU A 8 6.56 -1.37 8.64
CA LEU A 8 7.72 -2.26 8.52
C LEU A 8 8.51 -2.34 9.84
N SER A 9 8.72 -1.21 10.53
CA SER A 9 9.40 -1.22 11.84
C SER A 9 8.61 -1.94 12.94
N ALA A 10 7.27 -1.90 12.91
CA ALA A 10 6.44 -2.65 13.85
C ALA A 10 6.51 -4.16 13.57
N ILE A 11 6.56 -4.54 12.30
CA ILE A 11 6.79 -5.92 11.86
C ILE A 11 8.18 -6.39 12.29
N ASP A 12 9.23 -5.59 12.06
CA ASP A 12 10.60 -5.90 12.50
C ASP A 12 10.67 -6.11 14.02
N ALA A 13 10.00 -5.25 14.79
CA ALA A 13 9.92 -5.39 16.24
C ALA A 13 9.21 -6.71 16.64
N ALA A 14 8.13 -7.07 15.96
CA ALA A 14 7.44 -8.34 16.18
C ALA A 14 8.36 -9.53 15.87
N VAL A 15 9.00 -9.53 14.69
CA VAL A 15 9.91 -10.59 14.25
C VAL A 15 11.09 -10.74 15.21
N ALA A 16 11.66 -9.64 15.70
CA ALA A 16 12.76 -9.67 16.66
C ALA A 16 12.37 -10.33 18.01
N VAL A 17 11.11 -10.14 18.46
CA VAL A 17 10.59 -10.84 19.64
C VAL A 17 10.35 -12.31 19.32
N VAL A 18 9.64 -12.61 18.24
CA VAL A 18 9.31 -13.98 17.81
C VAL A 18 10.56 -14.84 17.64
N ALA A 19 11.63 -14.30 17.06
CA ALA A 19 12.90 -15.00 16.86
C ALA A 19 13.61 -15.44 18.16
N ARG A 20 13.22 -14.90 19.33
CA ARG A 20 13.74 -15.37 20.63
C ARG A 20 12.94 -16.54 21.21
N HIS A 21 11.73 -16.74 20.72
CA HIS A 21 10.75 -17.68 21.26
C HIS A 21 10.48 -18.87 20.37
N GLY A 22 11.16 -18.95 19.22
CA GLY A 22 11.01 -20.07 18.30
C GLY A 22 11.86 -19.91 17.06
N VAL A 23 11.56 -20.77 16.08
CA VAL A 23 12.30 -20.88 14.82
C VAL A 23 11.31 -20.88 13.66
N PHE A 24 11.64 -20.12 12.62
CA PHE A 24 10.96 -20.20 11.33
C PHE A 24 11.60 -21.29 10.49
N HIS A 25 10.78 -22.15 9.91
CA HIS A 25 11.16 -23.17 8.95
C HIS A 25 10.56 -22.81 7.61
N THR A 26 11.39 -22.79 6.57
CA THR A 26 10.96 -22.54 5.21
C THR A 26 11.15 -23.81 4.41
N GLU A 27 10.04 -24.31 3.86
CA GLU A 27 9.99 -25.50 3.01
C GLU A 27 10.46 -25.18 1.58
N ASP A 28 10.70 -26.23 0.78
CA ASP A 28 11.16 -26.11 -0.62
C ASP A 28 10.18 -25.31 -1.50
N ASP A 29 8.89 -25.34 -1.18
CA ASP A 29 7.82 -24.59 -1.87
C ASP A 29 7.72 -23.12 -1.40
N LYS A 30 8.66 -22.67 -0.57
CA LYS A 30 8.68 -21.36 0.12
C LYS A 30 7.57 -21.17 1.16
N THR A 31 6.84 -22.21 1.53
CA THR A 31 5.91 -22.14 2.65
C THR A 31 6.70 -22.01 3.95
N THR A 32 6.37 -21.00 4.76
CA THR A 32 7.01 -20.77 6.06
C THR A 32 6.08 -21.17 7.19
N HIS A 33 6.58 -21.97 8.13
CA HIS A 33 5.90 -22.27 9.38
C HIS A 33 6.78 -21.93 10.57
N PHE A 34 6.17 -21.69 11.74
CA PHE A 34 6.88 -21.27 12.94
C PHE A 34 6.70 -22.29 14.07
N SER A 35 7.80 -22.72 14.67
CA SER A 35 7.80 -23.62 15.83
C SER A 35 8.25 -22.88 17.09
N LEU A 36 7.43 -22.90 18.14
CA LEU A 36 7.80 -22.34 19.44
C LEU A 36 8.87 -23.18 20.14
N HIS A 37 9.78 -22.52 20.84
CA HIS A 37 10.65 -23.17 21.82
C HIS A 37 9.81 -23.66 23.02
N PRO A 38 10.21 -24.78 23.65
CA PRO A 38 9.59 -25.22 24.90
C PRO A 38 9.57 -24.09 25.95
N GLY A 39 8.42 -23.87 26.59
CA GLY A 39 8.25 -22.80 27.58
C GLY A 39 7.86 -21.44 27.01
N SER A 40 7.65 -21.32 25.69
CA SER A 40 7.20 -20.08 25.03
C SER A 40 5.72 -20.11 24.63
N GLU A 41 4.93 -21.04 25.17
CA GLU A 41 3.53 -21.26 24.80
C GLU A 41 2.61 -20.07 25.15
N ALA A 42 3.03 -19.21 26.08
CA ALA A 42 2.33 -18.01 26.48
C ALA A 42 2.63 -16.79 25.60
N LEU A 43 3.45 -16.92 24.54
CA LEU A 43 3.76 -15.81 23.65
C LEU A 43 2.53 -15.39 22.85
N GLU A 44 2.07 -14.17 23.09
CA GLU A 44 1.04 -13.51 22.31
C GLU A 44 1.53 -12.12 21.87
N ILE A 45 1.40 -11.81 20.58
CA ILE A 45 1.75 -10.51 20.01
C ILE A 45 0.53 -9.96 19.27
N THR A 46 0.15 -8.74 19.60
CA THR A 46 -0.93 -8.01 18.94
C THR A 46 -0.37 -6.76 18.26
N LEU A 47 -0.50 -6.67 16.94
CA LEU A 47 -0.24 -5.44 16.19
C LEU A 47 -1.50 -4.57 16.21
N MET A 48 -1.41 -3.35 16.71
CA MET A 48 -2.53 -2.44 16.88
C MET A 48 -2.45 -1.30 15.86
N SER A 49 -3.30 -1.33 14.84
CA SER A 49 -3.35 -0.30 13.80
C SER A 49 -4.71 0.39 13.75
N ARG A 50 -4.72 1.68 13.40
CA ARG A 50 -5.96 2.46 13.25
C ARG A 50 -6.85 1.92 12.14
N HIS A 51 -6.24 1.42 11.05
CA HIS A 51 -6.96 0.94 9.88
C HIS A 51 -6.74 -0.56 9.63
N GLY A 52 -5.91 -1.25 10.41
CA GLY A 52 -5.64 -2.69 10.22
C GLY A 52 -4.85 -3.05 8.96
N VAL A 53 -4.43 -2.06 8.16
CA VAL A 53 -3.72 -2.26 6.89
C VAL A 53 -2.23 -2.53 7.13
N LEU A 54 -1.68 -3.59 6.53
CA LEU A 54 -0.24 -3.88 6.47
C LEU A 54 0.43 -3.11 5.31
N PRO A 55 1.75 -2.83 5.34
CA PRO A 55 2.46 -2.27 4.19
C PRO A 55 2.42 -3.24 3.00
N GLU A 56 2.47 -2.68 1.79
CA GLU A 56 2.74 -3.48 0.59
C GLU A 56 4.20 -3.98 0.62
N ALA A 57 4.45 -5.13 0.01
CA ALA A 57 5.75 -5.81 -0.02
C ALA A 57 6.77 -5.09 -0.91
N ASP A 58 6.33 -4.36 -1.93
CA ASP A 58 7.21 -3.58 -2.81
C ASP A 58 6.49 -2.34 -3.37
N PHE A 59 7.26 -1.30 -3.68
CA PHE A 59 6.80 -0.11 -4.38
C PHE A 59 7.91 0.42 -5.30
N TYR A 60 7.62 0.61 -6.59
CA TYR A 60 8.60 1.14 -7.53
C TYR A 60 8.42 2.63 -7.80
N CYS A 61 9.39 3.38 -7.28
CA CYS A 61 9.81 4.76 -7.54
C CYS A 61 10.84 5.03 -8.67
N PRO A 62 10.59 5.51 -9.92
CA PRO A 62 11.72 5.98 -10.72
C PRO A 62 12.36 7.21 -10.04
N ILE A 63 13.69 7.23 -9.95
CA ILE A 63 14.47 8.35 -9.41
C ILE A 63 15.40 8.85 -10.52
N PRO A 64 15.32 10.13 -10.94
CA PRO A 64 14.40 11.16 -10.43
C PRO A 64 12.94 10.86 -10.80
N TRP A 65 12.01 11.45 -10.03
CA TRP A 65 10.58 11.32 -10.29
C TRP A 65 10.28 11.74 -11.73
N GLU A 66 9.49 10.92 -12.42
CA GLU A 66 8.96 11.28 -13.73
C GLU A 66 8.04 12.50 -13.58
N PRO A 67 8.16 13.52 -14.45
CA PRO A 67 7.27 14.66 -14.43
C PRO A 67 5.82 14.23 -14.65
N LEU A 68 4.89 14.91 -13.97
CA LEU A 68 3.46 14.75 -14.22
C LEU A 68 3.09 15.36 -15.58
N GLU A 69 2.17 14.72 -16.31
CA GLU A 69 1.78 15.13 -17.66
C GLU A 69 0.66 16.18 -17.66
N ILE A 70 -0.23 16.12 -16.67
CA ILE A 70 -1.43 16.96 -16.56
C ILE A 70 -1.35 17.88 -15.35
N ALA A 71 -1.10 17.34 -14.16
CA ALA A 71 -0.93 18.10 -12.92
C ALA A 71 0.46 18.75 -12.83
N THR A 72 0.89 19.39 -13.92
CA THR A 72 2.20 20.05 -14.05
C THR A 72 2.33 21.23 -13.08
N PRO A 73 3.57 21.66 -12.74
CA PRO A 73 3.78 22.89 -11.96
C PRO A 73 3.07 24.10 -12.57
N ALA A 74 3.06 24.24 -13.90
CA ALA A 74 2.38 25.35 -14.57
C ALA A 74 0.84 25.29 -14.40
N ALA A 75 0.25 24.09 -14.45
CA ALA A 75 -1.18 23.91 -14.22
C ALA A 75 -1.58 24.21 -12.78
N LEU A 76 -0.74 23.81 -11.82
CA LEU A 76 -0.89 24.15 -10.40
C LEU A 76 -0.84 25.66 -10.17
N GLU A 77 0.18 26.34 -10.72
CA GLU A 77 0.32 27.80 -10.60
C GLU A 77 -0.85 28.55 -11.24
N ALA A 78 -1.35 28.07 -12.40
CA ALA A 78 -2.54 28.65 -13.04
C ALA A 78 -3.77 28.53 -12.13
N ALA A 79 -4.01 27.36 -11.54
CA ALA A 79 -5.13 27.14 -10.63
C ALA A 79 -5.04 28.00 -9.36
N ILE A 80 -3.82 28.24 -8.85
CA ILE A 80 -3.56 29.15 -7.71
C ILE A 80 -3.84 30.60 -8.10
N ALA A 81 -3.44 31.02 -9.30
CA ALA A 81 -3.63 32.39 -9.78
C ALA A 81 -5.11 32.78 -9.95
N GLU A 82 -6.01 31.80 -10.15
CA GLU A 82 -7.46 32.01 -10.19
C GLU A 82 -8.07 32.38 -8.83
N GLY A 83 -7.33 32.24 -7.73
CA GLY A 83 -7.75 32.61 -6.38
C GLY A 83 -8.09 31.43 -5.48
N SER A 84 -8.36 31.69 -4.20
CA SER A 84 -8.56 30.65 -3.18
C SER A 84 -9.91 29.95 -3.25
N ASP A 85 -10.92 30.61 -3.81
CA ASP A 85 -12.28 30.07 -3.88
C ASP A 85 -12.27 28.80 -4.74
N ALA A 86 -12.76 27.68 -4.19
CA ALA A 86 -12.74 26.35 -4.84
C ALA A 86 -11.35 25.86 -5.32
N LEU A 87 -10.25 26.40 -4.76
CA LEU A 87 -8.90 26.00 -5.16
C LEU A 87 -8.65 24.51 -4.94
N LEU A 88 -9.07 23.98 -3.79
CA LEU A 88 -8.90 22.56 -3.47
C LEU A 88 -9.58 21.66 -4.50
N ASP A 89 -10.79 22.02 -4.93
CA ASP A 89 -11.54 21.27 -5.95
C ASP A 89 -10.83 21.31 -7.31
N ARG A 90 -10.32 22.48 -7.74
CA ARG A 90 -9.55 22.59 -8.99
C ARG A 90 -8.26 21.77 -8.96
N ILE A 91 -7.53 21.79 -7.84
CA ILE A 91 -6.32 20.98 -7.69
C ILE A 91 -6.69 19.49 -7.69
N PHE A 92 -7.76 19.11 -7.00
CA PHE A 92 -8.23 17.74 -6.99
C PHE A 92 -8.64 17.26 -8.39
N GLU A 93 -9.31 18.09 -9.19
CA GLU A 93 -9.61 17.77 -10.59
C GLU A 93 -8.34 17.53 -11.43
N LEU A 94 -7.27 18.29 -11.21
CA LEU A 94 -5.98 18.04 -11.87
C LEU A 94 -5.39 16.69 -11.46
N ILE A 95 -5.46 16.35 -10.17
CA ILE A 95 -5.01 15.06 -9.64
C ILE A 95 -5.84 13.91 -10.23
N VAL A 96 -7.16 14.05 -10.29
CA VAL A 96 -8.06 13.05 -10.91
C VAL A 96 -7.65 12.82 -12.37
N LYS A 97 -7.46 13.89 -13.15
CA LYS A 97 -7.05 13.77 -14.56
C LYS A 97 -5.68 13.09 -14.70
N GLU A 98 -4.71 13.43 -13.86
CA GLU A 98 -3.40 12.79 -13.84
C GLU A 98 -3.50 11.28 -13.56
N LEU A 99 -4.28 10.90 -12.55
CA LEU A 99 -4.46 9.50 -12.16
C LEU A 99 -5.22 8.71 -13.22
N GLU A 100 -6.23 9.29 -13.87
CA GLU A 100 -6.92 8.65 -15.00
C GLU A 100 -6.00 8.44 -16.20
N TYR A 101 -5.06 9.35 -16.43
CA TYR A 101 -4.05 9.21 -17.47
C TYR A 101 -3.03 8.12 -17.12
N ALA A 102 -2.53 8.10 -15.89
CA ALA A 102 -1.50 7.17 -15.44
C ALA A 102 -2.01 5.75 -15.13
N ALA A 103 -3.27 5.63 -14.70
CA ALA A 103 -3.86 4.41 -14.18
C ALA A 103 -5.37 4.33 -14.50
N PRO A 104 -5.76 4.20 -15.78
CA PRO A 104 -7.17 4.23 -16.20
C PRO A 104 -8.00 3.11 -15.57
N ASP A 105 -7.50 1.88 -15.59
CA ASP A 105 -8.22 0.71 -15.08
C ASP A 105 -8.48 0.81 -13.56
N TRP A 106 -7.49 1.26 -12.80
CA TRP A 106 -7.64 1.50 -11.36
C TRP A 106 -8.62 2.66 -11.09
N SER A 107 -8.51 3.74 -11.85
CA SER A 107 -9.38 4.91 -11.72
C SER A 107 -10.85 4.56 -11.98
N GLU A 108 -11.11 3.70 -12.97
CA GLU A 108 -12.45 3.15 -13.23
C GLU A 108 -12.91 2.26 -12.06
N ALA A 109 -12.07 1.34 -11.60
CA ALA A 109 -12.40 0.39 -10.55
C ALA A 109 -12.83 1.05 -9.23
N ILE A 110 -12.21 2.18 -8.87
CA ILE A 110 -12.54 2.92 -7.63
C ILE A 110 -13.60 4.01 -7.83
N GLY A 111 -14.07 4.24 -9.06
CA GLY A 111 -14.99 5.34 -9.37
C GLY A 111 -14.38 6.73 -9.12
N LEU A 112 -13.11 6.94 -9.53
CA LEU A 112 -12.32 8.11 -9.16
C LEU A 112 -13.00 9.46 -9.44
N ARG A 113 -13.73 9.57 -10.56
CA ARG A 113 -14.45 10.80 -10.96
C ARG A 113 -15.57 11.20 -9.99
N GLN A 114 -16.10 10.27 -9.21
CA GLN A 114 -17.17 10.54 -8.25
C GLN A 114 -16.65 10.90 -6.86
N LEU A 115 -15.32 10.84 -6.67
CA LEU A 115 -14.70 11.11 -5.38
C LEU A 115 -14.44 12.60 -5.16
N THR A 116 -14.14 12.93 -3.91
CA THR A 116 -13.81 14.26 -3.43
C THR A 116 -12.46 14.19 -2.69
N PRO A 117 -11.83 15.33 -2.39
CA PRO A 117 -10.65 15.36 -1.53
C PRO A 117 -10.85 14.61 -0.21
N ASP A 118 -12.08 14.63 0.33
CA ASP A 118 -12.41 14.00 1.61
C ASP A 118 -12.69 12.50 1.48
N SER A 119 -13.18 12.03 0.33
CA SER A 119 -13.61 10.63 0.14
C SER A 119 -12.58 9.74 -0.55
N ILE A 120 -11.53 10.31 -1.17
CA ILE A 120 -10.54 9.53 -1.93
C ILE A 120 -9.75 8.56 -1.06
N ALA A 121 -9.44 8.93 0.20
CA ALA A 121 -8.70 8.08 1.11
C ALA A 121 -9.48 6.80 1.42
N ASP A 122 -10.76 6.92 1.75
CA ASP A 122 -11.62 5.79 2.06
C ASP A 122 -11.78 4.87 0.84
N ALA A 123 -12.05 5.44 -0.34
CA ALA A 123 -12.20 4.67 -1.57
C ALA A 123 -10.91 3.90 -1.94
N ARG A 124 -9.74 4.53 -1.76
CA ARG A 124 -8.43 3.89 -2.03
C ARG A 124 -8.17 2.68 -1.13
N PHE A 125 -8.60 2.72 0.13
CA PHE A 125 -8.34 1.64 1.09
C PHE A 125 -9.51 0.64 1.22
N ALA A 126 -10.67 0.94 0.64
CA ALA A 126 -11.88 0.14 0.79
C ALA A 126 -11.64 -1.36 0.52
N ASP A 127 -10.99 -1.69 -0.60
CA ASP A 127 -10.71 -3.07 -0.97
C ASP A 127 -9.83 -3.78 0.08
N ARG A 128 -8.77 -3.11 0.53
CA ARG A 128 -7.83 -3.63 1.52
C ARG A 128 -8.46 -3.84 2.89
N LEU A 129 -9.44 -3.02 3.25
CA LEU A 129 -10.18 -3.11 4.51
C LEU A 129 -11.20 -4.26 4.52
N THR A 130 -11.61 -4.76 3.34
CA THR A 130 -12.55 -5.89 3.23
C THR A 130 -11.87 -7.27 3.23
N HIS A 131 -10.54 -7.29 3.15
CA HIS A 131 -9.74 -8.52 3.12
C HIS A 131 -9.01 -8.77 4.44
N ASP A 132 -8.73 -10.04 4.74
CA ASP A 132 -7.82 -10.37 5.83
C ASP A 132 -6.42 -9.78 5.53
N PRO A 133 -5.83 -9.00 6.44
CA PRO A 133 -4.60 -8.26 6.16
C PRO A 133 -3.40 -9.19 5.91
N PHE A 134 -3.34 -10.36 6.56
CA PHE A 134 -2.26 -11.31 6.35
C PHE A 134 -2.41 -12.07 5.04
N GLN A 135 -3.64 -12.43 4.65
CA GLN A 135 -3.91 -13.00 3.33
C GLN A 135 -3.66 -11.98 2.20
N TRP A 136 -3.94 -10.70 2.42
CA TRP A 136 -3.57 -9.63 1.49
C TRP A 136 -2.05 -9.56 1.32
N ALA A 137 -1.31 -9.46 2.44
CA ALA A 137 0.14 -9.37 2.42
C ALA A 137 0.78 -10.61 1.76
N GLN A 138 0.23 -11.81 1.98
CA GLN A 138 0.71 -13.03 1.33
C GLN A 138 0.52 -12.98 -0.19
N ARG A 139 -0.67 -12.58 -0.67
CA ARG A 139 -0.94 -12.44 -2.11
C ARG A 139 -0.06 -11.38 -2.76
N ASN A 140 0.09 -10.23 -2.11
CA ASN A 140 0.95 -9.16 -2.58
C ASN A 140 2.43 -9.60 -2.64
N LEU A 141 2.92 -10.35 -1.65
CA LEU A 141 4.27 -10.92 -1.70
C LEU A 141 4.46 -11.91 -2.87
N GLN A 142 3.46 -12.75 -3.15
CA GLN A 142 3.49 -13.67 -4.28
C GLN A 142 3.53 -12.94 -5.62
N GLU A 143 2.76 -11.86 -5.75
CA GLU A 143 2.78 -10.97 -6.91
C GLU A 143 4.16 -10.32 -7.09
N VAL A 144 4.72 -9.74 -6.02
CA VAL A 144 6.06 -9.11 -6.07
C VAL A 144 7.12 -10.12 -6.51
N GLU A 145 7.10 -11.33 -5.96
CA GLU A 145 8.03 -12.40 -6.36
C GLU A 145 7.84 -12.84 -7.82
N ARG A 146 6.60 -12.81 -8.34
CA ARG A 146 6.31 -13.06 -9.76
C ARG A 146 6.86 -11.93 -10.63
N ASN A 147 6.53 -10.69 -10.30
CA ASN A 147 6.96 -9.49 -11.01
C ASN A 147 8.50 -9.42 -11.09
N LYS A 148 9.18 -9.74 -9.99
CA LYS A 148 10.64 -9.85 -9.95
C LYS A 148 11.20 -10.92 -10.89
N ARG A 149 10.59 -12.11 -10.95
CA ARG A 149 11.01 -13.17 -11.89
C ARG A 149 10.79 -12.78 -13.35
N GLU A 150 9.73 -12.02 -13.61
CA GLU A 150 9.33 -11.59 -14.95
C GLU A 150 9.99 -10.27 -15.38
N HIS A 151 10.79 -9.65 -14.51
CA HIS A 151 11.33 -8.31 -14.71
C HIS A 151 10.24 -7.28 -15.04
N HIS A 152 9.06 -7.47 -14.45
CA HIS A 152 7.91 -6.60 -14.58
C HIS A 152 7.94 -5.53 -13.49
N THR A 153 7.85 -4.27 -13.90
CA THR A 153 7.77 -3.12 -12.98
C THR A 153 6.33 -2.66 -12.91
N VAL A 154 5.74 -2.71 -11.72
CA VAL A 154 4.41 -2.13 -11.46
C VAL A 154 4.59 -0.62 -11.26
N PRO A 155 3.95 0.24 -12.07
CA PRO A 155 3.96 1.69 -11.83
C PRO A 155 3.41 2.01 -10.44
N SER A 156 3.99 3.00 -9.75
CA SER A 156 3.57 3.39 -8.40
C SER A 156 2.09 3.79 -8.30
N ALA A 157 1.51 4.34 -9.38
CA ALA A 157 0.09 4.65 -9.48
C ALA A 157 -0.82 3.41 -9.38
N LEU A 158 -0.30 2.22 -9.69
CA LEU A 158 -1.00 0.93 -9.64
C LEU A 158 -0.59 0.05 -8.46
N CYS A 159 0.33 0.51 -7.60
CA CYS A 159 0.85 -0.26 -6.46
C CYS A 159 -0.20 -0.63 -5.39
N HIS A 160 -1.45 -0.18 -5.55
CA HIS A 160 -2.54 -0.38 -4.58
C HIS A 160 -3.78 -1.07 -5.18
N SER A 161 -3.74 -1.47 -6.45
CA SER A 161 -4.78 -2.35 -7.00
C SER A 161 -4.69 -3.73 -6.37
N ALA A 162 -5.82 -4.42 -6.27
CA ALA A 162 -5.87 -5.79 -5.78
C ALA A 162 -4.83 -6.65 -6.50
N PRO A 163 -4.06 -7.48 -5.77
CA PRO A 163 -3.12 -8.40 -6.40
C PRO A 163 -3.90 -9.34 -7.32
N ALA A 164 -3.52 -9.37 -8.59
CA ALA A 164 -4.10 -10.24 -9.63
C ALA A 164 -3.68 -11.71 -9.46
#